data_AF-A0A226DDW5-F1
#
_entry.id   AF-A0A226DDW5-F1
#
_cell.length_a   1.000
_cell.length_b   1.000
_cell.length_c   1.000
_cell.angle_alpha   90.00
_cell.angle_beta   90.00
_cell.angle_gamma   90.00
#
_symmetry.space_group_name_H-M   'P 1'
#
loop_
_entity.id
_entity.type
_entity.pdbx_description
1 polymer ?
#
loop_
_entity_poly.entity_id
_entity_poly.type
_entity_poly.pdbx_seq_one_letter_code
_entity_poly.pdbx_strand_id
1 'polypeptide(L)'
;MFFRSGLPSLIFNLQLLDFYGLRPFYYDVKGNRFTSRGNDKIKVVILTCIVATLVLNGIHTLIGTTGLSSIKKVFVFIFVLGWTSGHSLALPVMNGSPALVNLMNLMISFEPGYFDQLKCSPELLRKWKFRVKICGWAGTMICLTVPVTEYAIVLYESKIPTYLGSIDVNMDSSWPHLTVYLVSLVVQAFMVTAVPVAFAIMIGPICCATLVSVVGYLSCLARIFKAAHTQENLTMALNAYKQISILIGQINLCFRQIVLPAILMFAVSVSILGIYLTLRIGSDMLTNLGNLFFPVIASESLLVVIGMGTTAGLINKKSMGIVKKIKVALVNVIKQSQNVRQDSRHTRRMIKSSGPMKIRFGSNFVDILTPFVMSIFCVKSLVRMLLLF
;
A
#
# COMPACT_ATOMS: atom_id res chain seq x y z
N MET A 1 18.67 -8.83 -5.49
CA MET A 1 17.54 -8.15 -6.13
C MET A 1 16.35 -8.28 -5.18
N PHE A 2 16.12 -7.21 -4.41
CA PHE A 2 15.15 -7.09 -3.32
C PHE A 2 13.72 -7.14 -3.86
N PHE A 3 13.35 -6.22 -4.75
CA PHE A 3 12.04 -6.15 -5.36
C PHE A 3 11.73 -7.43 -6.15
N ARG A 4 12.72 -7.95 -6.91
CA ARG A 4 12.57 -9.25 -7.62
C ARG A 4 12.23 -10.42 -6.70
N SER A 5 12.55 -10.36 -5.41
CA SER A 5 12.20 -11.45 -4.49
C SER A 5 10.70 -11.53 -4.16
N GLY A 6 9.96 -10.43 -4.31
CA GLY A 6 8.50 -10.38 -4.19
C GLY A 6 7.76 -10.54 -5.53
N LEU A 7 8.50 -10.61 -6.64
CA LEU A 7 7.93 -10.72 -7.99
C LEU A 7 7.03 -11.96 -8.19
N PRO A 8 7.35 -13.16 -7.68
CA PRO A 8 6.45 -14.32 -7.82
C PRO A 8 5.07 -14.08 -7.21
N SER A 9 5.00 -13.47 -6.02
CA SER A 9 3.74 -13.12 -5.37
C SER A 9 2.96 -12.08 -6.17
N LEU A 10 3.64 -11.08 -6.74
CA LEU A 10 3.01 -10.09 -7.60
C LEU A 10 2.43 -10.72 -8.88
N ILE A 11 3.18 -11.60 -9.54
CA ILE A 11 2.73 -12.32 -10.74
C ILE A 11 1.51 -13.19 -10.42
N PHE A 12 1.56 -13.94 -9.32
CA PHE A 12 0.43 -14.77 -8.89
C PHE A 12 -0.84 -13.94 -8.66
N ASN A 13 -0.73 -12.81 -7.95
CA ASN A 13 -1.88 -11.95 -7.71
C ASN A 13 -2.41 -11.31 -9.01
N LEU A 14 -1.54 -10.97 -9.96
CA LEU A 14 -1.96 -10.49 -11.28
C LEU A 14 -2.67 -11.58 -12.10
N GLN A 15 -2.22 -12.83 -12.00
CA GLN A 15 -2.91 -13.98 -12.61
C GLN A 15 -4.27 -14.22 -11.96
N LEU A 16 -4.38 -14.03 -10.65
CA LEU A 16 -5.66 -14.10 -9.95
C LEU A 16 -6.62 -12.97 -10.40
N LEU A 17 -6.11 -11.76 -10.60
CA LEU A 17 -6.90 -10.65 -11.13
C LEU A 17 -7.32 -10.90 -12.60
N ASP A 18 -6.43 -11.49 -13.40
CA ASP A 18 -6.69 -11.95 -14.77
C ASP A 18 -7.79 -13.03 -14.79
N PHE A 19 -7.76 -13.97 -13.84
CA PHE A 19 -8.80 -14.99 -13.68
C PHE A 19 -10.19 -14.39 -13.48
N TYR A 20 -10.29 -13.27 -12.75
CA TYR A 20 -11.54 -12.49 -12.63
C TYR A 20 -11.85 -11.63 -13.87
N GLY A 21 -11.09 -11.74 -14.95
CA GLY A 21 -11.33 -11.04 -16.21
C GLY A 21 -10.82 -9.60 -16.23
N LEU A 22 -10.01 -9.18 -15.25
CA LEU A 22 -9.36 -7.87 -15.21
C LEU A 22 -7.87 -8.00 -15.55
N ARG A 23 -7.46 -7.49 -16.72
CA ARG A 23 -6.10 -7.64 -17.26
C ARG A 23 -5.40 -6.30 -17.45
N PRO A 24 -5.06 -5.56 -16.37
CA PRO A 24 -4.51 -4.22 -16.52
C PRO A 24 -3.10 -4.21 -17.13
N PHE A 25 -2.26 -5.15 -16.72
CA PHE A 25 -0.89 -5.36 -17.22
C PHE A 25 -0.44 -6.77 -16.84
N TYR A 26 0.59 -7.26 -17.51
CA TYR A 26 1.18 -8.57 -17.24
C TYR A 26 2.70 -8.49 -17.23
N TYR A 27 3.32 -9.50 -16.63
CA TYR A 27 4.78 -9.64 -16.64
C TYR A 27 5.21 -10.44 -17.86
N ASP A 28 5.92 -9.79 -18.78
CA ASP A 28 6.55 -10.43 -19.94
C ASP A 28 7.84 -11.12 -19.50
N VAL A 29 7.79 -12.46 -19.43
CA VAL A 29 8.93 -13.30 -19.03
C VAL A 29 10.09 -13.17 -20.01
N LYS A 30 9.83 -13.01 -21.32
CA LYS A 30 10.87 -12.88 -22.34
C LYS A 30 11.58 -11.54 -22.23
N GLY A 31 10.80 -10.46 -22.08
CA GLY A 31 11.32 -9.10 -21.91
C GLY A 31 11.80 -8.78 -20.50
N ASN A 32 11.56 -9.66 -19.51
CA ASN A 32 11.82 -9.43 -18.09
C ASN A 32 11.29 -8.07 -17.61
N ARG A 33 10.07 -7.72 -18.05
CA ARG A 33 9.44 -6.42 -17.80
C ARG A 33 7.92 -6.54 -17.74
N PHE A 34 7.28 -5.66 -16.97
CA PHE A 34 5.84 -5.45 -17.04
C PHE A 34 5.48 -4.71 -18.31
N THR A 35 4.41 -5.15 -18.96
CA THR A 35 3.85 -4.48 -20.13
C THR A 35 2.38 -4.19 -19.88
N SER A 36 1.95 -2.98 -20.22
CA SER A 36 0.53 -2.64 -20.19
C SER A 36 -0.16 -3.40 -21.31
N ARG A 37 -1.29 -4.03 -20.98
CA ARG A 37 -2.19 -4.61 -21.99
C ARG A 37 -3.24 -3.56 -22.30
N GLY A 38 -3.76 -3.55 -23.53
CA GLY A 38 -4.91 -2.72 -23.89
C GLY A 38 -5.99 -2.88 -22.82
N ASN A 39 -6.33 -1.79 -22.15
CA ASN A 39 -7.14 -1.86 -20.94
C ASN A 39 -8.63 -2.04 -21.33
N ASP A 40 -9.30 -3.03 -20.73
CA ASP A 40 -10.75 -3.21 -20.81
C ASP A 40 -11.45 -2.13 -19.98
N LYS A 41 -11.34 -0.87 -20.42
CA LYS A 41 -11.87 0.30 -19.71
C LYS A 41 -13.34 0.13 -19.32
N ILE A 42 -14.12 -0.55 -20.16
CA ILE A 42 -15.54 -0.85 -19.92
C ILE A 42 -15.73 -1.63 -18.62
N LYS A 43 -14.94 -2.68 -18.37
CA LYS A 43 -15.07 -3.49 -17.14
C LYS A 43 -14.73 -2.66 -15.89
N VAL A 44 -13.70 -1.83 -15.96
CA VAL A 44 -13.31 -0.96 -14.84
C VAL A 44 -14.37 0.11 -14.57
N VAL A 45 -14.99 0.66 -15.62
CA VAL A 45 -16.12 1.59 -15.49
C VAL A 45 -17.33 0.90 -14.87
N ILE A 46 -17.72 -0.29 -15.36
CA ILE A 46 -18.82 -1.08 -14.78
C ILE A 46 -18.56 -1.35 -13.30
N LEU A 47 -17.36 -1.83 -12.95
CA LEU A 47 -16.97 -2.09 -11.57
C LEU A 47 -17.02 -0.82 -10.71
N THR A 48 -16.58 0.32 -11.25
CA THR A 48 -16.67 1.62 -10.57
C THR A 48 -18.12 2.05 -10.33
N CYS A 49 -19.01 1.85 -11.31
CA CYS A 49 -20.43 2.11 -11.16
C CYS A 49 -21.04 1.23 -10.07
N ILE A 50 -20.72 -0.07 -10.04
CA ILE A 50 -21.19 -1.01 -9.02
C ILE A 50 -20.77 -0.56 -7.62
N VAL A 51 -19.49 -0.22 -7.43
CA VAL A 51 -18.99 0.28 -6.14
C VAL A 51 -19.67 1.61 -5.78
N ALA A 52 -19.85 2.52 -6.74
CA ALA A 52 -20.54 3.78 -6.49
C ALA A 52 -21.99 3.57 -6.04
N THR A 53 -22.74 2.67 -6.69
CA THR A 53 -24.10 2.30 -6.28
C THR A 53 -24.12 1.72 -4.87
N LEU A 54 -23.19 0.82 -4.54
CA LEU A 54 -23.06 0.23 -3.20
C LEU A 54 -22.81 1.32 -2.13
N VAL A 55 -21.91 2.25 -2.42
CA VAL A 55 -21.56 3.38 -1.53
C VAL A 55 -22.76 4.30 -1.34
N LEU A 56 -23.46 4.65 -2.41
CA LEU A 56 -24.68 5.47 -2.35
C LEU A 56 -25.79 4.78 -1.55
N ASN A 57 -25.96 3.47 -1.73
CA ASN A 57 -26.91 2.68 -0.94
C ASN A 57 -26.55 2.66 0.56
N GLY A 58 -25.27 2.52 0.89
CA GLY A 58 -24.80 2.60 2.27
C GLY A 58 -25.02 3.98 2.89
N ILE A 59 -24.77 5.06 2.15
CA ILE A 59 -25.05 6.44 2.59
C ILE A 59 -26.56 6.64 2.79
N HIS A 60 -27.38 6.18 1.85
CA HIS A 60 -28.84 6.22 1.96
C HIS A 60 -29.31 5.47 3.20
N THR A 61 -28.76 4.29 3.48
CA THR A 61 -29.07 3.49 4.67
C THR A 61 -28.74 4.24 5.96
N LEU A 62 -27.59 4.92 6.01
CA LEU A 62 -27.16 5.70 7.19
C LEU A 62 -28.10 6.88 7.50
N ILE A 63 -28.58 7.55 6.46
CA ILE A 63 -29.39 8.78 6.58
C ILE A 63 -30.88 8.46 6.72
N GLY A 64 -31.40 7.59 5.86
CA GLY A 64 -32.84 7.39 5.67
C GLY A 64 -33.49 6.34 6.58
N THR A 65 -32.71 5.43 7.17
CA THR A 65 -33.30 4.31 7.93
C THR A 65 -33.51 4.70 9.40
N THR A 66 -34.78 4.88 9.79
CA THR A 66 -35.19 5.01 11.20
C THR A 66 -35.16 3.63 11.87
N GLY A 67 -34.69 3.54 13.11
CA GLY A 67 -34.62 2.28 13.86
C GLY A 67 -33.33 1.46 13.74
N LEU A 68 -32.34 1.89 12.94
CA LEU A 68 -31.03 1.23 12.91
C LEU A 68 -30.26 1.51 14.22
N SER A 69 -29.79 0.46 14.91
CA SER A 69 -28.97 0.62 16.12
C SER A 69 -27.67 1.36 15.81
N SER A 70 -27.12 2.08 16.80
CA SER A 70 -25.86 2.83 16.65
C SER A 70 -24.71 1.94 16.13
N ILE A 71 -24.62 0.72 16.63
CA ILE A 71 -23.62 -0.29 16.21
C ILE A 71 -23.77 -0.61 14.72
N LYS A 72 -25.00 -0.84 14.24
CA LYS A 72 -25.26 -1.12 12.81
C LYS A 72 -24.89 0.09 11.95
N LYS A 73 -25.19 1.32 12.40
CA LYS A 73 -24.78 2.53 11.66
C LYS A 73 -23.25 2.65 11.57
N VAL A 74 -22.52 2.40 12.65
CA VAL A 74 -21.06 2.40 12.64
C VAL A 74 -20.52 1.32 11.70
N PHE A 75 -21.10 0.13 11.71
CA PHE A 75 -20.74 -0.94 10.77
C PHE A 75 -20.94 -0.53 9.31
N VAL A 76 -22.12 0.01 8.97
CA VAL A 76 -22.41 0.51 7.61
C VAL A 76 -21.42 1.62 7.22
N PHE A 77 -21.07 2.50 8.15
CA PHE A 77 -20.09 3.56 7.91
C PHE A 77 -18.68 3.00 7.61
N ILE A 78 -18.20 2.01 8.38
CA ILE A 78 -16.94 1.32 8.11
C ILE A 78 -16.97 0.68 6.72
N PHE A 79 -18.08 0.02 6.38
CA PHE A 79 -18.25 -0.64 5.09
C PHE A 79 -18.17 0.35 3.93
N VAL A 80 -18.95 1.44 3.99
CA VAL A 80 -18.92 2.52 2.98
C VAL A 80 -17.52 3.11 2.85
N LEU A 81 -16.86 3.37 3.98
CA LEU A 81 -15.51 3.92 3.98
C LEU A 81 -14.49 2.93 3.38
N GLY A 82 -14.63 1.65 3.69
CA GLY A 82 -13.78 0.60 3.15
C GLY A 82 -13.91 0.46 1.64
N TRP A 83 -15.13 0.44 1.12
CA TRP A 83 -15.37 0.36 -0.32
C TRP A 83 -14.90 1.60 -1.08
N THR A 84 -15.19 2.80 -0.57
CA THR A 84 -14.74 4.05 -1.21
C THR A 84 -13.22 4.16 -1.27
N SER A 85 -12.55 3.93 -0.16
CA SER A 85 -11.08 4.03 -0.07
C SER A 85 -10.37 2.85 -0.74
N GLY A 86 -10.88 1.63 -0.55
CA GLY A 86 -10.37 0.41 -1.17
C GLY A 86 -10.44 0.48 -2.70
N HIS A 87 -11.58 0.92 -3.25
CA HIS A 87 -11.74 1.13 -4.68
C HIS A 87 -10.82 2.22 -5.23
N SER A 88 -10.70 3.35 -4.52
CA SER A 88 -9.76 4.43 -4.89
C SER A 88 -8.30 3.95 -4.97
N LEU A 89 -7.95 2.98 -4.13
CA LEU A 89 -6.62 2.35 -4.09
C LEU A 89 -6.43 1.24 -5.12
N ALA A 90 -7.48 0.49 -5.43
CA ALA A 90 -7.48 -0.51 -6.48
C ALA A 90 -7.42 0.11 -7.89
N LEU A 91 -7.99 1.31 -8.06
CA LEU A 91 -8.19 1.95 -9.36
C LEU A 91 -6.89 2.12 -10.18
N PRO A 92 -5.74 2.54 -9.64
CA PRO A 92 -4.48 2.62 -10.41
C PRO A 92 -4.01 1.27 -10.94
N VAL A 93 -4.21 0.19 -10.18
CA VAL A 93 -3.89 -1.17 -10.61
C VAL A 93 -4.86 -1.60 -11.70
N MET A 94 -6.17 -1.48 -11.46
CA MET A 94 -7.21 -1.88 -12.42
C MET A 94 -7.15 -1.10 -13.73
N ASN A 95 -6.75 0.17 -13.69
CA ASN A 95 -6.57 0.99 -14.88
C ASN A 95 -5.28 0.71 -15.64
N GLY A 96 -4.38 -0.12 -15.09
CA GLY A 96 -3.07 -0.36 -15.65
C GLY A 96 -2.24 0.91 -15.80
N SER A 97 -2.21 1.73 -14.73
CA SER A 97 -1.53 3.04 -14.75
C SER A 97 -0.10 2.92 -15.30
N PRO A 98 0.24 3.65 -16.39
CA PRO A 98 1.59 3.62 -16.96
C PRO A 98 2.67 4.01 -15.95
N ALA A 99 2.37 4.91 -15.02
CA ALA A 99 3.30 5.31 -13.96
C ALA A 99 3.65 4.13 -13.05
N LEU A 100 2.67 3.28 -12.72
CA LEU A 100 2.86 2.08 -11.89
C LEU A 100 3.73 1.04 -12.62
N VAL A 101 3.42 0.77 -13.89
CA VAL A 101 4.18 -0.15 -14.74
C VAL A 101 5.63 0.33 -14.90
N ASN A 102 5.82 1.62 -15.15
CA ASN A 102 7.15 2.24 -15.25
C ASN A 102 7.92 2.16 -13.93
N LEU A 103 7.26 2.40 -12.79
CA LEU A 103 7.89 2.26 -11.48
C LEU A 103 8.40 0.83 -11.26
N MET A 104 7.57 -0.19 -11.51
CA MET A 104 7.98 -1.59 -11.34
C MET A 104 9.11 -1.99 -12.29
N ASN A 105 9.05 -1.56 -13.54
CA ASN A 105 10.12 -1.79 -14.52
C ASN A 105 11.42 -1.10 -14.12
N LEU A 106 11.33 0.13 -13.63
CA LEU A 106 12.48 0.88 -13.12
C LEU A 106 13.11 0.15 -11.92
N MET A 107 12.29 -0.39 -11.00
CA MET A 107 12.80 -1.22 -9.89
C MET A 107 13.52 -2.46 -10.40
N ILE A 108 12.95 -3.18 -11.38
CA ILE A 108 13.54 -4.43 -11.93
C ILE A 108 14.87 -4.17 -12.67
N SER A 109 14.97 -3.06 -13.41
CA SER A 109 16.16 -2.69 -14.19
C SER A 109 17.24 -2.03 -13.34
N PHE A 110 16.87 -1.33 -12.27
CA PHE A 110 17.79 -0.69 -11.35
C PHE A 110 18.62 -1.71 -10.53
N GLU A 111 18.01 -2.80 -10.07
CA GLU A 111 18.66 -3.71 -9.12
C GLU A 111 19.95 -4.38 -9.61
N PRO A 112 20.05 -4.93 -10.83
CA PRO A 112 21.30 -5.51 -11.33
C PRO A 112 22.48 -4.54 -11.25
N GLY A 113 22.39 -3.41 -11.94
CA GLY A 113 23.46 -2.43 -11.98
C GLY A 113 23.81 -1.86 -10.61
N TYR A 114 22.81 -1.70 -9.74
CA TYR A 114 23.03 -1.23 -8.37
C TYR A 114 23.83 -2.21 -7.50
N PHE A 115 23.48 -3.50 -7.50
CA PHE A 115 24.16 -4.47 -6.64
C PHE A 115 25.54 -4.86 -7.16
N ASP A 116 25.72 -4.92 -8.48
CA ASP A 116 27.01 -5.25 -9.11
C ASP A 116 28.07 -4.19 -8.77
N GLN A 117 27.68 -2.92 -8.75
CA GLN A 117 28.56 -1.80 -8.37
C GLN A 117 28.93 -1.82 -6.88
N LEU A 118 27.99 -2.18 -5.99
CA LEU A 118 28.13 -1.94 -4.56
C LEU A 118 28.71 -3.11 -3.75
N LYS A 119 28.91 -4.29 -4.37
CA LYS A 119 29.46 -5.50 -3.72
C LYS A 119 28.84 -5.76 -2.32
N CYS A 120 27.51 -5.70 -2.21
CA CYS A 120 26.84 -5.81 -0.91
C CYS A 120 27.04 -7.18 -0.25
N SER A 121 27.18 -7.19 1.07
CA SER A 121 27.23 -8.40 1.89
C SER A 121 25.99 -9.29 1.66
N PRO A 122 26.18 -10.61 1.44
CA PRO A 122 25.09 -11.55 1.13
C PRO A 122 24.09 -11.69 2.29
N GLU A 123 24.52 -11.54 3.54
CA GLU A 123 23.64 -11.60 4.71
C GLU A 123 22.63 -10.45 4.74
N LEU A 124 23.11 -9.23 4.45
CA LEU A 124 22.25 -8.05 4.35
C LEU A 124 21.27 -8.24 3.19
N LEU A 125 21.76 -8.77 2.07
CA LEU A 125 20.94 -9.06 0.91
C LEU A 125 19.82 -10.06 1.25
N ARG A 126 20.14 -11.14 1.96
CA ARG A 126 19.20 -12.17 2.43
C ARG A 126 18.13 -11.60 3.35
N LYS A 127 18.52 -10.78 4.34
CA LYS A 127 17.60 -10.17 5.31
C LYS A 127 16.55 -9.27 4.65
N TRP A 128 16.97 -8.42 3.70
CA TRP A 128 16.04 -7.53 3.00
C TRP A 128 15.18 -8.26 1.96
N LYS A 129 15.72 -9.26 1.25
CA LYS A 129 14.92 -10.16 0.41
C LYS A 129 13.80 -10.82 1.21
N PHE A 130 14.11 -11.34 2.40
CA PHE A 130 13.11 -11.96 3.27
C PHE A 130 11.99 -10.98 3.67
N ARG A 131 12.33 -9.74 4.01
CA ARG A 131 11.34 -8.69 4.34
C ARG A 131 10.42 -8.37 3.16
N VAL A 132 10.98 -8.22 1.96
CA VAL A 132 10.18 -7.97 0.75
C VAL A 132 9.28 -9.17 0.42
N LYS A 133 9.78 -10.40 0.57
CA LYS A 133 8.96 -11.61 0.45
C LYS A 133 7.78 -11.58 1.41
N ILE A 134 8.00 -11.29 2.70
CA ILE A 134 6.90 -11.20 3.69
C ILE A 134 5.83 -10.21 3.22
N CYS A 135 6.20 -9.03 2.69
CA CYS A 135 5.22 -8.08 2.17
C CYS A 135 4.41 -8.64 0.98
N GLY A 136 5.06 -9.36 0.07
CA GLY A 136 4.39 -10.01 -1.06
C GLY A 136 3.47 -11.16 -0.63
N TRP A 137 3.93 -12.00 0.30
CA TRP A 137 3.14 -13.09 0.87
C TRP A 137 1.95 -12.59 1.67
N ALA A 138 2.13 -11.55 2.50
CA ALA A 138 1.02 -10.92 3.23
C ALA A 138 -0.06 -10.40 2.27
N GLY A 139 0.34 -9.69 1.21
CA GLY A 139 -0.62 -9.24 0.18
C GLY A 139 -1.33 -10.42 -0.50
N THR A 140 -0.62 -11.51 -0.78
CA THR A 140 -1.20 -12.71 -1.39
C THR A 140 -2.20 -13.42 -0.47
N MET A 141 -1.89 -13.51 0.82
CA MET A 141 -2.82 -14.07 1.80
C MET A 141 -4.10 -13.24 1.86
N ILE A 142 -3.99 -11.90 1.90
CA ILE A 142 -5.13 -10.98 1.88
C ILE A 142 -5.97 -11.16 0.61
N CYS A 143 -5.35 -11.29 -0.57
CA CYS A 143 -6.05 -11.55 -1.83
C CYS A 143 -6.94 -12.80 -1.79
N LEU A 144 -6.57 -13.82 -1.00
CA LEU A 144 -7.30 -15.07 -0.91
C LEU A 144 -8.30 -15.05 0.26
N THR A 145 -7.90 -14.55 1.41
CA THR A 145 -8.72 -14.60 2.63
C THR A 145 -9.85 -13.59 2.61
N VAL A 146 -9.64 -12.38 2.07
CA VAL A 146 -10.67 -11.32 2.12
C VAL A 146 -11.89 -11.68 1.29
N PRO A 147 -11.78 -12.08 0.00
CA PRO A 147 -12.96 -12.46 -0.77
C PRO A 147 -13.72 -13.63 -0.14
N VAL A 148 -13.00 -14.67 0.33
CA VAL A 148 -13.63 -15.83 1.00
C VAL A 148 -14.38 -15.41 2.27
N THR A 149 -13.79 -14.53 3.08
CA THR A 149 -14.42 -14.02 4.29
C THR A 149 -15.63 -13.16 3.96
N GLU A 150 -15.55 -12.30 2.95
CA GLU A 150 -16.68 -11.48 2.49
C GLU A 150 -17.83 -12.36 1.95
N TYR A 151 -17.53 -13.40 1.18
CA TYR A 151 -18.56 -14.38 0.77
C TYR A 151 -19.21 -15.08 1.96
N ALA A 152 -18.42 -15.52 2.94
CA ALA A 152 -18.95 -16.15 4.14
C ALA A 152 -19.88 -15.20 4.90
N ILE A 153 -19.50 -13.92 5.03
CA ILE A 153 -20.34 -12.89 5.66
C ILE A 153 -21.64 -12.67 4.87
N VAL A 154 -21.55 -12.56 3.54
CA VAL A 154 -22.73 -12.36 2.67
C VAL A 154 -23.70 -13.54 2.76
N LEU A 155 -23.18 -14.78 2.85
CA LEU A 155 -24.00 -15.97 2.97
C LEU A 155 -24.61 -16.14 4.38
N TYR A 156 -23.85 -15.81 5.42
CA TYR A 156 -24.30 -15.96 6.81
C TYR A 156 -25.28 -14.85 7.23
N GLU A 157 -25.05 -13.61 6.79
CA GLU A 157 -25.86 -12.44 7.13
C GLU A 157 -26.30 -11.68 5.87
N SER A 158 -27.07 -12.35 5.01
CA SER A 158 -27.63 -11.77 3.78
C SER A 158 -28.54 -10.55 4.02
N LYS A 159 -29.05 -10.39 5.25
CA LYS A 159 -29.92 -9.28 5.67
C LYS A 159 -29.17 -7.99 6.03
N ILE A 160 -27.85 -7.95 5.92
CA ILE A 160 -27.12 -6.70 6.18
C ILE A 160 -27.46 -5.71 5.05
N PRO A 161 -27.98 -4.51 5.39
CA PRO A 161 -28.53 -3.54 4.43
C PRO A 161 -27.50 -2.91 3.46
N THR A 162 -26.23 -3.24 3.59
CA THR A 162 -25.15 -2.67 2.77
C THR A 162 -24.92 -3.41 1.46
N TYR A 163 -25.46 -4.60 1.30
CA TYR A 163 -25.26 -5.42 0.12
C TYR A 163 -26.31 -5.11 -0.95
N LEU A 164 -25.95 -5.22 -2.23
CA LEU A 164 -26.89 -4.97 -3.34
C LEU A 164 -28.10 -5.94 -3.28
N GLY A 165 -27.91 -7.09 -2.65
CA GLY A 165 -28.96 -8.09 -2.40
C GLY A 165 -29.80 -7.84 -1.15
N SER A 166 -29.63 -6.73 -0.41
CA SER A 166 -30.40 -6.46 0.82
C SER A 166 -31.85 -6.02 0.59
N ILE A 167 -32.33 -6.13 -0.65
CA ILE A 167 -33.76 -6.01 -0.95
C ILE A 167 -34.40 -7.23 -0.29
N ASP A 168 -35.36 -7.04 0.62
CA ASP A 168 -36.14 -8.14 1.18
C ASP A 168 -36.87 -8.83 0.03
N VAL A 169 -36.26 -9.88 -0.52
CA VAL A 169 -36.89 -10.72 -1.52
C VAL A 169 -37.86 -11.59 -0.77
N ASN A 170 -39.14 -11.22 -0.82
CA ASN A 170 -40.18 -12.16 -0.45
C ASN A 170 -40.04 -13.36 -1.40
N MET A 171 -39.80 -14.56 -0.88
CA MET A 171 -39.64 -15.77 -1.71
C MET A 171 -40.91 -16.11 -2.49
N ASP A 172 -42.05 -15.54 -2.08
CA ASP A 172 -43.33 -15.59 -2.81
C ASP A 172 -43.45 -14.54 -3.92
N SER A 173 -42.43 -13.69 -4.12
CA SER A 173 -42.45 -12.61 -5.11
C SER A 173 -42.31 -13.12 -6.55
N SER A 174 -42.74 -12.28 -7.49
CA SER A 174 -42.72 -12.59 -8.92
C SER A 174 -41.28 -12.87 -9.43
N TRP A 175 -41.15 -13.75 -10.44
CA TRP A 175 -39.90 -14.10 -11.14
C TRP A 175 -38.93 -12.93 -11.42
N PRO A 176 -39.38 -11.70 -11.75
CA PRO A 176 -38.50 -10.54 -11.89
C PRO A 176 -37.68 -10.22 -10.63
N HIS A 177 -38.24 -10.34 -9.43
CA HIS A 177 -37.52 -10.05 -8.18
C HIS A 177 -36.40 -11.07 -7.92
N LEU A 178 -36.69 -12.35 -8.14
CA LEU A 178 -35.68 -13.41 -8.06
C LEU A 178 -34.55 -13.18 -9.07
N THR A 179 -34.89 -12.76 -10.29
CA THR A 179 -33.91 -12.46 -11.34
C THR A 179 -33.01 -11.29 -10.95
N VAL A 180 -33.58 -10.19 -10.46
CA VAL A 180 -32.81 -9.02 -9.97
C VAL A 180 -31.90 -9.43 -8.82
N TYR A 181 -32.38 -10.24 -7.89
CA TYR A 181 -31.58 -10.74 -6.77
C TYR A 181 -30.38 -11.57 -7.23
N LEU A 182 -30.60 -12.54 -8.12
CA LEU A 182 -29.52 -13.38 -8.67
C LEU A 182 -28.48 -12.55 -9.42
N VAL A 183 -28.91 -11.59 -10.24
CA VAL A 183 -28.01 -10.67 -10.95
C VAL A 183 -27.21 -9.82 -9.96
N SER A 184 -27.85 -9.26 -8.94
CA SER A 184 -27.17 -8.50 -7.88
C SER A 184 -26.13 -9.33 -7.14
N LEU A 185 -26.41 -10.62 -6.88
CA LEU A 185 -25.48 -11.53 -6.22
C LEU A 185 -24.25 -11.78 -7.10
N VAL A 186 -24.41 -12.06 -8.40
CA VAL A 186 -23.29 -12.25 -9.34
C VAL A 186 -22.44 -10.97 -9.47
N VAL A 187 -23.10 -9.81 -9.56
CA VAL A 187 -22.43 -8.51 -9.65
C VAL A 187 -21.63 -8.21 -8.38
N GLN A 188 -22.21 -8.50 -7.21
CA GLN A 188 -21.56 -8.33 -5.92
C GLN A 188 -20.40 -9.30 -5.74
N ALA A 189 -20.56 -10.56 -6.14
CA ALA A 189 -19.52 -11.58 -6.16
C ALA A 189 -18.30 -11.13 -6.99
N PHE A 190 -18.55 -10.58 -8.18
CA PHE A 190 -17.50 -10.03 -9.03
C PHE A 190 -16.77 -8.85 -8.35
N MET A 191 -17.50 -7.94 -7.70
CA MET A 191 -16.91 -6.80 -6.99
C MET A 191 -16.06 -7.22 -5.78
N VAL A 192 -16.60 -8.12 -4.94
CA VAL A 192 -15.99 -8.72 -3.74
C VAL A 192 -14.71 -9.50 -4.05
N THR A 193 -14.57 -10.02 -5.27
CA THR A 193 -13.36 -10.72 -5.70
C THR A 193 -12.35 -9.78 -6.36
N ALA A 194 -12.80 -8.95 -7.29
CA ALA A 194 -11.92 -8.10 -8.09
C ALA A 194 -11.25 -6.98 -7.27
N VAL A 195 -12.03 -6.22 -6.50
CA VAL A 195 -11.54 -5.00 -5.82
C VAL A 195 -10.55 -5.35 -4.69
N PRO A 196 -10.83 -6.30 -3.78
CA PRO A 196 -9.87 -6.64 -2.73
C PRO A 196 -8.55 -7.18 -3.27
N VAL A 197 -8.57 -7.97 -4.35
CA VAL A 197 -7.34 -8.47 -5.00
C VAL A 197 -6.53 -7.32 -5.59
N ALA A 198 -7.17 -6.40 -6.32
CA ALA A 198 -6.48 -5.23 -6.87
C ALA A 198 -5.93 -4.30 -5.76
N PHE A 199 -6.70 -4.11 -4.68
CA PHE A 199 -6.28 -3.38 -3.49
C PHE A 199 -5.06 -4.03 -2.82
N ALA A 200 -5.11 -5.34 -2.60
CA ALA A 200 -4.03 -6.09 -1.96
C ALA A 200 -2.75 -6.10 -2.80
N ILE A 201 -2.86 -6.18 -4.14
CA ILE A 201 -1.73 -5.95 -5.07
C ILE A 201 -1.13 -4.56 -4.86
N MET A 202 -1.97 -3.53 -4.78
CA MET A 202 -1.49 -2.16 -4.66
C MET A 202 -0.72 -1.94 -3.35
N ILE A 203 -1.25 -2.42 -2.22
CA ILE A 203 -0.65 -2.18 -0.90
C ILE A 203 0.56 -3.11 -0.67
N GLY A 204 0.40 -4.42 -0.84
CA GLY A 204 1.42 -5.40 -0.43
C GLY A 204 2.65 -5.39 -1.35
N PRO A 205 2.55 -6.03 -2.53
CA PRO A 205 3.70 -6.20 -3.43
C PRO A 205 4.10 -4.93 -4.19
N ILE A 206 3.25 -3.90 -4.30
CA ILE A 206 3.66 -2.65 -4.96
C ILE A 206 4.10 -1.61 -3.94
N CYS A 207 3.22 -1.10 -3.08
CA CYS A 207 3.57 -0.03 -2.14
C CYS A 207 4.58 -0.49 -1.07
N CYS A 208 4.26 -1.50 -0.26
CA CYS A 208 5.12 -1.94 0.83
C CYS A 208 6.45 -2.51 0.33
N ALA A 209 6.43 -3.38 -0.70
CA ALA A 209 7.65 -3.97 -1.23
C ALA A 209 8.62 -2.94 -1.84
N THR A 210 8.13 -1.91 -2.54
CA THR A 210 8.99 -0.85 -3.10
C THR A 210 9.62 -0.02 -2.00
N LEU A 211 8.85 0.41 -1.00
CA LEU A 211 9.36 1.18 0.15
C LEU A 211 10.41 0.37 0.94
N VAL A 212 10.12 -0.89 1.25
CA VAL A 212 11.05 -1.78 1.95
C VAL A 212 12.33 -2.01 1.14
N SER A 213 12.20 -2.18 -0.19
CA SER A 213 13.34 -2.34 -1.10
C SER A 213 14.25 -1.10 -1.07
N VAL A 214 13.68 0.11 -1.08
CA VAL A 214 14.45 1.36 -0.99
C VAL A 214 15.18 1.49 0.34
N VAL A 215 14.54 1.13 1.47
CA VAL A 215 15.25 1.09 2.76
C VAL A 215 16.41 0.09 2.70
N GLY A 216 16.23 -1.04 2.01
CA GLY A 216 17.29 -2.00 1.72
C GLY A 216 18.43 -1.38 0.93
N TYR A 217 18.14 -0.67 -0.17
CA TYR A 217 19.15 -0.01 -1.01
C TYR A 217 19.96 0.99 -0.19
N LEU A 218 19.31 1.88 0.56
CA LEU A 218 19.97 2.85 1.44
C LEU A 218 20.82 2.16 2.52
N SER A 219 20.40 1.00 3.03
CA SER A 219 21.18 0.24 4.00
C SER A 219 22.48 -0.30 3.41
N CYS A 220 22.41 -0.79 2.17
CA CYS A 220 23.56 -1.21 1.37
C CYS A 220 24.52 -0.04 1.15
N LEU A 221 24.00 1.09 0.65
CA LEU A 221 24.79 2.29 0.36
C LEU A 221 25.49 2.84 1.61
N ALA A 222 24.81 2.85 2.76
CA ALA A 222 25.37 3.36 4.01
C ALA A 222 26.58 2.58 4.53
N ARG A 223 26.78 1.32 4.09
CA ARG A 223 27.96 0.51 4.42
C ARG A 223 29.18 0.90 3.58
N ILE A 224 28.99 1.22 2.30
CA ILE A 224 30.10 1.63 1.43
C ILE A 224 30.73 2.92 1.92
N PHE A 225 29.92 3.85 2.41
CA PHE A 225 30.44 5.08 3.02
C PHE A 225 31.32 4.86 4.26
N LYS A 226 31.31 3.68 4.88
CA LYS A 226 32.27 3.35 5.94
C LYS A 226 33.64 2.95 5.38
N ALA A 227 33.71 2.49 4.13
CA ALA A 227 34.93 2.02 3.47
C ALA A 227 35.44 3.00 2.38
N ALA A 228 34.65 4.04 2.05
CA ALA A 228 34.98 5.00 1.00
C ALA A 228 36.05 6.00 1.46
N HIS A 229 37.32 5.63 1.31
CA HIS A 229 38.47 6.52 1.49
C HIS A 229 38.96 7.15 0.19
N THR A 230 38.55 6.63 -0.97
CA THR A 230 39.01 7.08 -2.30
C THR A 230 37.97 7.95 -3.00
N GLN A 231 38.44 8.85 -3.86
CA GLN A 231 37.60 9.73 -4.69
C GLN A 231 36.66 8.93 -5.60
N GLU A 232 37.13 7.82 -6.17
CA GLU A 232 36.31 6.93 -7.02
C GLU A 232 35.13 6.34 -6.26
N ASN A 233 35.37 5.82 -5.04
CA ASN A 233 34.33 5.26 -4.19
C ASN A 233 33.29 6.33 -3.79
N LEU A 234 33.72 7.57 -3.55
CA LEU A 234 32.83 8.69 -3.26
C LEU A 234 31.94 9.02 -4.47
N THR A 235 32.52 9.11 -5.66
CA THR A 235 31.78 9.39 -6.91
C THR A 235 30.77 8.29 -7.22
N MET A 236 31.17 7.02 -7.09
CA MET A 236 30.30 5.87 -7.28
C MET A 236 29.11 5.92 -6.29
N ALA A 237 29.39 6.15 -5.00
CA ALA A 237 28.35 6.19 -3.98
C ALA A 237 27.41 7.40 -4.14
N LEU A 238 27.90 8.53 -4.65
CA LEU A 238 27.08 9.70 -5.03
C LEU A 238 26.16 9.39 -6.21
N ASN A 239 26.67 8.73 -7.24
CA ASN A 239 25.87 8.32 -8.40
C ASN A 239 24.77 7.33 -7.97
N ALA A 240 25.10 6.35 -7.15
CA ALA A 240 24.14 5.42 -6.56
C ALA A 240 23.07 6.14 -5.73
N TYR A 241 23.46 7.10 -4.89
CA TYR A 241 22.52 7.93 -4.13
C TYR A 241 21.57 8.71 -5.05
N LYS A 242 22.10 9.33 -6.12
CA LYS A 242 21.29 10.07 -7.09
C LYS A 242 20.28 9.18 -7.81
N GLN A 243 20.67 7.96 -8.18
CA GLN A 243 19.77 6.99 -8.81
C GLN A 243 18.62 6.59 -7.86
N ILE A 244 18.91 6.32 -6.58
CA ILE A 244 17.85 6.07 -5.58
C ILE A 244 16.95 7.32 -5.43
N SER A 245 17.50 8.53 -5.54
CA SER A 245 16.70 9.76 -5.43
C SER A 245 15.71 9.90 -6.60
N ILE A 246 16.12 9.50 -7.81
CA ILE A 246 15.24 9.45 -8.98
C ILE A 246 14.13 8.43 -8.76
N LEU A 247 14.48 7.25 -8.22
CA LEU A 247 13.52 6.20 -7.87
C LEU A 247 12.48 6.67 -6.85
N ILE A 248 12.90 7.39 -5.80
CA ILE A 248 12.00 8.04 -4.83
C ILE A 248 11.11 9.09 -5.50
N GLY A 249 11.63 9.82 -6.49
CA GLY A 249 10.85 10.73 -7.32
C GLY A 249 9.69 10.01 -8.01
N GLN A 250 9.94 8.84 -8.59
CA GLN A 250 8.92 8.01 -9.26
C GLN A 250 7.92 7.39 -8.27
N ILE A 251 8.40 6.93 -7.11
CA ILE A 251 7.52 6.45 -6.02
C ILE A 251 6.58 7.58 -5.58
N ASN A 252 7.09 8.79 -5.39
CA ASN A 252 6.26 9.94 -5.04
C ASN A 252 5.29 10.31 -6.16
N LEU A 253 5.69 10.24 -7.43
CA LEU A 253 4.79 10.49 -8.56
C LEU A 253 3.59 9.54 -8.53
N CYS A 254 3.83 8.25 -8.22
CA CYS A 254 2.78 7.24 -8.16
C CYS A 254 1.91 7.35 -6.90
N PHE A 255 2.51 7.59 -5.73
CA PHE A 255 1.82 7.39 -4.46
C PHE A 255 1.34 8.67 -3.77
N ARG A 256 1.94 9.83 -4.09
CA ARG A 256 1.74 11.06 -3.31
C ARG A 256 0.32 11.60 -3.31
N GLN A 257 -0.37 11.51 -4.45
CA GLN A 257 -1.66 12.19 -4.64
C GLN A 257 -2.84 11.38 -4.12
N ILE A 258 -2.90 10.08 -4.45
CA ILE A 258 -4.08 9.26 -4.18
C ILE A 258 -3.74 8.14 -3.21
N VAL A 259 -2.71 7.35 -3.52
CA VAL A 259 -2.44 6.08 -2.84
C VAL A 259 -2.11 6.28 -1.36
N LEU A 260 -1.09 7.09 -1.05
CA LEU A 260 -0.63 7.22 0.32
C LEU A 260 -1.66 7.91 1.23
N PRO A 261 -2.33 9.02 0.80
CA PRO A 261 -3.43 9.59 1.55
C PRO A 261 -4.60 8.62 1.78
N ALA A 262 -5.01 7.86 0.76
CA ALA A 262 -6.13 6.93 0.88
C ALA A 262 -5.81 5.76 1.82
N ILE A 263 -4.61 5.16 1.76
CA ILE A 263 -4.25 4.08 2.71
C ILE A 263 -4.22 4.62 4.14
N LEU A 264 -3.63 5.80 4.35
CA LEU A 264 -3.52 6.37 5.69
C LEU A 264 -4.89 6.76 6.27
N MET A 265 -5.77 7.34 5.46
CA MET A 265 -7.14 7.68 5.85
C MET A 265 -7.93 6.42 6.19
N PHE A 266 -7.88 5.41 5.30
CA PHE A 266 -8.54 4.12 5.53
C PHE A 266 -8.05 3.46 6.82
N ALA A 267 -6.73 3.29 6.96
CA ALA A 267 -6.17 2.58 8.10
C ALA A 267 -6.45 3.29 9.43
N VAL A 268 -6.32 4.62 9.49
CA VAL A 268 -6.66 5.39 10.70
C VAL A 268 -8.13 5.24 11.08
N SER A 269 -9.04 5.38 10.11
CA SER A 269 -10.46 5.29 10.39
C SER A 269 -10.90 3.88 10.79
N VAL A 270 -10.39 2.85 10.10
CA VAL A 270 -10.67 1.45 10.47
C VAL A 270 -10.09 1.10 11.82
N SER A 271 -8.90 1.60 12.18
CA SER A 271 -8.35 1.45 13.52
C SER A 271 -9.25 2.08 14.59
N ILE A 272 -9.71 3.32 14.39
CA ILE A 272 -10.57 4.01 15.36
C ILE A 272 -11.90 3.25 15.53
N LEU A 273 -12.57 2.97 14.43
CA LEU A 273 -13.92 2.39 14.44
C LEU A 273 -13.89 0.91 14.83
N GLY A 274 -12.87 0.17 14.39
CA GLY A 274 -12.67 -1.23 14.77
C GLY A 274 -12.40 -1.40 16.27
N ILE A 275 -11.53 -0.56 16.86
CA ILE A 275 -11.31 -0.59 18.32
C ILE A 275 -12.56 -0.14 19.06
N TYR A 276 -13.26 0.90 18.58
CA TYR A 276 -14.53 1.34 19.18
C TYR A 276 -15.56 0.21 19.23
N LEU A 277 -15.79 -0.50 18.12
CA LEU A 277 -16.71 -1.64 18.07
C LEU A 277 -16.26 -2.78 18.97
N THR A 278 -14.96 -3.10 18.97
CA THR A 278 -14.36 -4.11 19.85
C THR A 278 -14.66 -3.81 21.33
N LEU A 279 -14.45 -2.56 21.75
CA LEU A 279 -14.70 -2.14 23.14
C LEU A 279 -16.19 -2.09 23.46
N ARG A 280 -17.04 -1.69 22.51
CA ARG A 280 -18.49 -1.60 22.74
C ARG A 280 -19.17 -2.96 22.84
N ILE A 281 -18.68 -3.96 22.09
CA ILE A 281 -19.19 -5.34 22.16
C ILE A 281 -18.74 -6.01 23.47
N GLY A 282 -17.55 -5.68 23.99
CA GLY A 282 -17.11 -6.11 25.32
C GLY A 282 -16.99 -7.64 25.44
N SER A 283 -17.65 -8.23 26.45
CA SER A 283 -17.63 -9.69 26.68
C SER A 283 -18.30 -10.49 25.58
N ASP A 284 -19.22 -9.89 24.82
CA ASP A 284 -19.98 -10.57 23.77
C ASP A 284 -19.17 -10.77 22.48
N MET A 285 -17.85 -10.49 22.51
CA MET A 285 -16.99 -10.72 21.35
C MET A 285 -16.85 -12.20 20.99
N LEU A 286 -16.95 -13.10 21.96
CA LEU A 286 -16.81 -14.54 21.74
C LEU A 286 -18.12 -15.23 21.37
N THR A 287 -19.27 -14.55 21.45
CA THR A 287 -20.58 -15.16 21.16
C THR A 287 -20.80 -15.35 19.67
N ASN A 288 -20.25 -14.46 18.83
CA ASN A 288 -20.36 -14.53 17.37
C ASN A 288 -18.98 -14.42 16.71
N LEU A 289 -18.66 -15.33 15.80
CA LEU A 289 -17.39 -15.31 15.05
C LEU A 289 -17.19 -13.98 14.31
N GLY A 290 -18.28 -13.36 13.82
CA GLY A 290 -18.25 -12.04 13.18
C GLY A 290 -17.73 -10.92 14.09
N ASN A 291 -17.91 -11.02 15.41
CA ASN A 291 -17.42 -10.02 16.35
C ASN A 291 -15.89 -10.04 16.49
N LEU A 292 -15.24 -11.19 16.23
CA LEU A 292 -13.78 -11.29 16.21
C LEU A 292 -13.14 -10.59 15.00
N PHE A 293 -13.93 -10.25 13.97
CA PHE A 293 -13.44 -9.52 12.81
C PHE A 293 -12.96 -8.10 13.17
N PHE A 294 -13.64 -7.42 14.10
CA PHE A 294 -13.33 -6.05 14.49
C PHE A 294 -11.94 -5.86 15.14
N PRO A 295 -11.53 -6.66 16.14
CA PRO A 295 -10.18 -6.54 16.70
C PRO A 295 -9.11 -6.93 15.68
N VAL A 296 -9.38 -7.90 14.79
CA VAL A 296 -8.44 -8.31 13.75
C VAL A 296 -8.19 -7.18 12.76
N ILE A 297 -9.25 -6.60 12.18
CA ILE A 297 -9.11 -5.50 11.20
C ILE A 297 -8.52 -4.23 11.85
N ALA A 298 -8.84 -3.96 13.12
CA ALA A 298 -8.22 -2.90 13.89
C ALA A 298 -6.71 -3.12 14.08
N SER A 299 -6.31 -4.33 14.44
CA SER A 299 -4.89 -4.68 14.62
C SER A 299 -4.12 -4.61 13.30
N GLU A 300 -4.71 -5.10 12.21
CA GLU A 300 -4.11 -5.07 10.88
C GLU A 300 -3.93 -3.62 10.37
N SER A 301 -4.97 -2.80 10.50
CA SER A 301 -4.89 -1.39 10.10
C SER A 301 -3.84 -0.61 10.90
N LEU A 302 -3.71 -0.88 12.21
CA LEU A 302 -2.65 -0.29 13.03
C LEU A 302 -1.26 -0.75 12.58
N LEU A 303 -1.09 -2.03 12.24
CA LEU A 303 0.16 -2.57 11.69
C LEU A 303 0.51 -1.93 10.35
N VAL A 304 -0.47 -1.64 9.50
CA VAL A 304 -0.26 -0.92 8.23
C VAL A 304 0.23 0.51 8.49
N VAL A 305 -0.41 1.26 9.41
CA VAL A 305 0.02 2.63 9.77
C VAL A 305 1.45 2.63 10.31
N ILE A 306 1.74 1.76 11.28
CA ILE A 306 3.06 1.66 11.90
C ILE A 306 4.09 1.17 10.87
N GLY A 307 3.79 0.12 10.12
CA GLY A 307 4.72 -0.52 9.19
C GLY A 307 5.10 0.39 8.03
N MET A 308 4.11 0.93 7.31
CA MET A 308 4.36 1.83 6.19
C MET A 308 5.01 3.13 6.66
N GLY A 309 4.46 3.75 7.71
CA GLY A 309 4.95 5.03 8.17
C GLY A 309 6.36 4.92 8.76
N THR A 310 6.68 3.84 9.48
CA THR A 310 8.05 3.55 9.95
C THR A 310 9.00 3.34 8.79
N THR A 311 8.58 2.58 7.76
CA THR A 311 9.42 2.33 6.58
C THR A 311 9.74 3.63 5.84
N ALA A 312 8.74 4.48 5.62
CA ALA A 312 8.92 5.79 5.01
C ALA A 312 9.79 6.73 5.87
N GLY A 313 9.59 6.75 7.19
CA GLY A 313 10.44 7.50 8.12
C GLY A 313 11.89 7.01 8.14
N LEU A 314 12.12 5.70 8.00
CA LEU A 314 13.45 5.12 7.89
C LEU A 314 14.17 5.54 6.59
N ILE A 315 13.45 5.74 5.48
CA ILE A 315 14.01 6.30 4.24
C ILE A 315 14.55 7.71 4.51
N ASN A 316 13.76 8.57 5.17
CA ASN A 316 14.18 9.93 5.54
C ASN A 316 15.40 9.89 6.48
N LYS A 317 15.31 9.16 7.59
CA LYS A 317 16.38 9.06 8.59
C LYS A 317 17.69 8.52 8.00
N LYS A 318 17.63 7.47 7.18
CA LYS A 318 18.83 6.87 6.57
C LYS A 318 19.43 7.76 5.50
N SER A 319 18.60 8.36 4.63
CA SER A 319 19.10 9.27 3.60
C SER A 319 19.79 10.51 4.20
N MET A 320 19.23 11.10 5.27
CA MET A 320 19.90 12.16 6.04
C MET A 320 21.26 11.72 6.59
N GLY A 321 21.33 10.52 7.16
CA GLY A 321 22.59 9.95 7.68
C GLY A 321 23.63 9.75 6.58
N ILE A 322 23.21 9.31 5.39
CA ILE A 322 24.08 9.14 4.22
C ILE A 322 24.60 10.49 3.72
N VAL A 323 23.73 11.50 3.58
CA VAL A 323 24.15 12.86 3.17
C VAL A 323 25.18 13.45 4.14
N LYS A 324 25.01 13.23 5.46
CA LYS A 324 26.01 13.65 6.46
C LYS A 324 27.35 12.95 6.24
N LYS A 325 27.35 11.63 6.03
CA LYS A 325 28.57 10.84 5.77
C LYS A 325 29.26 11.25 4.47
N ILE A 326 28.50 11.49 3.41
CA ILE A 326 28.99 12.02 2.13
C ILE A 326 29.76 13.33 2.33
N LYS A 327 29.21 14.27 3.12
CA LYS A 327 29.85 15.55 3.41
C LYS A 327 31.18 15.36 4.15
N VAL A 328 31.22 14.47 5.12
CA VAL A 328 32.46 14.15 5.87
C VAL A 328 33.49 13.47 4.96
N ALA A 329 33.08 12.49 4.16
CA ALA A 329 33.95 11.80 3.23
C ALA A 329 34.57 12.76 2.20
N LEU A 330 33.80 13.73 1.69
CA LEU A 330 34.32 14.77 0.81
C LEU A 330 35.45 15.57 1.48
N VAL A 331 35.28 15.97 2.75
CA VAL A 331 36.31 16.72 3.48
C VAL A 331 37.59 15.90 3.64
N ASN A 332 37.46 14.61 3.93
CA ASN A 332 38.61 13.72 4.06
C ASN A 332 39.36 13.55 2.73
N VAL A 333 38.63 13.35 1.63
CA VAL A 333 39.22 13.24 0.28
C VAL A 333 39.94 14.54 -0.11
N ILE A 334 39.36 15.71 0.18
CA ILE A 334 39.99 17.01 -0.09
C ILE A 334 41.28 17.19 0.73
N LYS A 335 41.28 16.78 2.00
CA LYS A 335 42.47 16.87 2.86
C LYS A 335 43.60 15.97 2.36
N GLN A 336 43.28 14.79 1.85
CA GLN A 336 44.26 13.82 1.39
C GLN A 336 44.82 14.15 0.00
N SER A 337 44.06 14.88 -0.83
CA SER A 337 44.44 15.18 -2.21
C SER A 337 44.87 16.64 -2.38
N GLN A 338 46.18 16.92 -2.24
CA GLN A 338 46.74 18.28 -2.35
C GLN A 338 46.54 18.94 -3.74
N ASN A 339 46.34 18.16 -4.81
CA ASN A 339 46.28 18.67 -6.19
C ASN A 339 44.87 18.70 -6.82
N VAL A 340 43.80 18.30 -6.12
CA VAL A 340 42.46 18.13 -6.73
C VAL A 340 41.49 19.27 -6.36
N ARG A 341 41.81 20.50 -6.76
CA ARG A 341 40.94 21.67 -6.53
C ARG A 341 39.72 21.75 -7.46
N GLN A 342 39.81 21.24 -8.69
CA GLN A 342 38.74 21.42 -9.68
C GLN A 342 37.62 20.37 -9.55
N ASP A 343 37.95 19.08 -9.46
CA ASP A 343 36.95 18.01 -9.28
C ASP A 343 36.20 18.08 -7.95
N SER A 344 36.87 18.57 -6.90
CA SER A 344 36.24 18.78 -5.60
C SER A 344 35.16 19.86 -5.65
N ARG A 345 35.28 20.87 -6.53
CA ARG A 345 34.24 21.89 -6.75
C ARG A 345 32.98 21.30 -7.36
N HIS A 346 33.13 20.45 -8.39
CA HIS A 346 32.00 19.75 -9.02
C HIS A 346 31.31 18.81 -8.01
N THR A 347 32.09 17.99 -7.32
CA THR A 347 31.58 17.04 -6.32
C THR A 347 30.86 17.76 -5.17
N ARG A 348 31.40 18.90 -4.70
CA ARG A 348 30.75 19.74 -3.68
C ARG A 348 29.39 20.27 -4.15
N ARG A 349 29.26 20.68 -5.41
CA ARG A 349 27.97 21.11 -5.98
C ARG A 349 26.96 19.96 -6.02
N MET A 350 27.38 18.76 -6.44
CA MET A 350 26.53 17.57 -6.43
C MET A 350 26.06 17.18 -5.02
N ILE A 351 26.94 17.30 -4.03
CA ILE A 351 26.60 17.02 -2.62
C ILE A 351 25.62 18.07 -2.09
N LYS A 352 25.82 19.34 -2.46
CA LYS A 352 24.93 20.44 -2.06
C LYS A 352 23.53 20.27 -2.67
N SER A 353 23.40 19.75 -3.89
CA SER A 353 22.11 19.44 -4.50
C SER A 353 21.47 18.14 -3.99
N SER A 354 22.25 17.26 -3.36
CA SER A 354 21.76 16.01 -2.77
C SER A 354 21.05 16.27 -1.44
N GLY A 355 19.75 16.49 -1.51
CA GLY A 355 18.88 16.59 -0.33
C GLY A 355 18.52 15.23 0.29
N PRO A 356 17.98 15.22 1.51
CA PRO A 356 17.40 14.00 2.09
C PRO A 356 16.17 13.55 1.29
N MET A 357 16.01 12.24 1.16
CA MET A 357 14.91 11.62 0.42
C MET A 357 13.68 11.53 1.33
N LYS A 358 12.54 11.99 0.82
CA LYS A 358 11.28 12.05 1.57
C LYS A 358 10.17 11.37 0.78
N ILE A 359 9.42 10.50 1.44
CA ILE A 359 8.15 9.98 0.91
C ILE A 359 7.07 11.00 1.23
N ARG A 360 6.39 11.50 0.20
CA ARG A 360 5.41 12.59 0.30
C ARG A 360 3.99 12.06 0.22
N PHE A 361 3.09 12.67 0.99
CA PHE A 361 1.63 12.51 0.88
C PHE A 361 1.00 13.90 0.80
N GLY A 362 0.31 14.22 -0.29
CA GLY A 362 -0.17 15.59 -0.53
C GLY A 362 0.96 16.62 -0.51
N SER A 363 0.83 17.69 0.28
CA SER A 363 1.88 18.70 0.52
C SER A 363 2.89 18.30 1.59
N ASN A 364 2.63 17.23 2.35
CA ASN A 364 3.41 16.79 3.50
C ASN A 364 4.37 15.64 3.17
N PHE A 365 5.18 15.24 4.15
CA PHE A 365 6.04 14.06 4.06
C PHE A 365 5.98 13.23 5.33
N VAL A 366 6.21 11.93 5.20
CA VAL A 366 6.23 11.00 6.33
C VAL A 366 7.59 11.09 7.03
N ASP A 367 7.58 11.52 8.28
CA ASP A 367 8.74 11.50 9.15
C ASP A 367 8.70 10.29 10.09
N ILE A 368 9.80 10.02 10.79
CA ILE A 368 9.93 8.88 11.70
C ILE A 368 8.91 8.90 12.85
N LEU A 369 8.42 10.08 13.24
CA LEU A 369 7.43 10.26 14.29
C LEU A 369 5.98 10.29 13.77
N THR A 370 5.77 10.39 12.46
CA THR A 370 4.41 10.42 11.87
C THR A 370 3.54 9.23 12.29
N PRO A 371 4.02 7.97 12.30
CA PRO A 371 3.19 6.84 12.73
C PRO A 371 2.70 6.99 14.18
N PHE A 372 3.59 7.48 15.06
CA PHE A 372 3.27 7.68 16.47
C PHE A 372 2.22 8.78 16.66
N VAL A 373 2.35 9.89 15.92
CA VAL A 373 1.34 10.97 15.91
C VAL A 373 -0.01 10.44 15.43
N MET A 374 -0.02 9.60 14.40
CA MET A 374 -1.25 8.98 13.88
C MET A 374 -1.87 8.00 14.89
N SER A 375 -1.08 7.19 15.59
CA SER A 375 -1.57 6.32 16.65
C SER A 375 -2.16 7.10 17.83
N ILE A 376 -1.50 8.19 18.27
CA ILE A 376 -2.06 9.10 19.29
C ILE A 376 -3.38 9.71 18.81
N PHE A 377 -3.46 10.12 17.55
CA PHE A 377 -4.70 10.62 16.97
C PHE A 377 -5.80 9.56 17.01
N CYS A 378 -5.49 8.30 16.68
CA CYS A 378 -6.45 7.20 16.77
C CYS A 378 -6.98 7.03 18.20
N VAL A 379 -6.08 6.98 19.20
CA VAL A 379 -6.46 6.85 20.61
C VAL A 379 -7.31 8.03 21.09
N LYS A 380 -6.92 9.26 20.77
CA LYS A 380 -7.69 10.46 21.16
C LYS A 380 -9.09 10.48 20.53
N SER A 381 -9.19 10.13 19.25
CA SER A 381 -10.48 10.06 18.55
C SER A 381 -11.35 8.94 19.09
N LEU A 382 -10.77 7.78 19.41
CA LEU A 382 -11.46 6.69 20.09
C LEU A 382 -12.04 7.12 21.44
N VAL A 383 -11.23 7.75 22.30
CA VAL A 383 -11.70 8.25 23.62
C VAL A 383 -12.85 9.23 23.44
N ARG A 384 -12.76 10.15 22.47
CA ARG A 384 -13.87 11.08 22.17
C ARG A 384 -15.14 10.35 21.73
N MET A 385 -15.03 9.31 20.90
CA MET A 385 -16.20 8.51 20.50
C MET A 385 -16.81 7.77 21.68
N LEU A 386 -16.00 7.20 22.57
CA LEU A 386 -16.48 6.51 23.78
C LEU A 386 -17.14 7.45 24.80
N LEU A 387 -16.73 8.72 24.84
CA LEU A 387 -17.36 9.72 25.72
C LEU A 387 -18.66 10.30 25.15
N LEU A 388 -18.83 10.30 23.83
CA LEU A 388 -20.02 10.82 23.16
C LEU A 388 -21.15 9.79 23.01
N PHE A 389 -20.81 8.48 23.00
CA PHE A 389 -21.73 7.37 22.71
C PHE A 389 -21.54 6.21 23.68
#